data_AF-A0A921RUK4-F1
#
_entry.id   AF-A0A921RUK4-F1
#
_cell.length_a   1.000
_cell.length_b   1.000
_cell.length_c   1.000
_cell.angle_alpha   90.00
_cell.angle_beta   90.00
_cell.angle_gamma   90.00
#
_symmetry.space_group_name_H-M   'P 1'
#
loop_
_entity.id
_entity.type
_entity.pdbx_description
1 polymer ?
#
loop_
_entity_poly.entity_id
_entity_poly.type
_entity_poly.pdbx_seq_one_letter_code
_entity_poly.pdbx_strand_id
1 'polypeptide(L)'
;MSEFLDLETQDGIRMTWNVIPGTKQDATNCVVPVSVIYTPLKPNLSIPVLPYAPLSCRMCRSILNPFSVVDFVAKIWVCSFCFQRNHFPQHYNSILENNLPAELFPQYTTVEYASTSETGPVEPPVFLFVVDTYMIEEEIGYLKSALAQAIELLPDQSLVGFITFGTYVQVHELGFGFLPKSYVFKGTKEVTQEQILDQMSFFAGKTKPTSCVIAGARDGLSAESIARFLLPASECEFVLNSVIEELQKDHWPVPADKRSSRCTGVALSVAASLLGVCVPGSGARIMAFVGGPSTEGPGSVSLSAFAFLFSELVQYNQTQVDNITELERRLEDAGYAVGARVLELLCHTEKETQRRGRLQDL
;
A
#
# COMPACT_ATOMS: atom_id res chain seq x y z
N MET A 1 -37.23 -3.44 1.87
CA MET A 1 -36.00 -2.85 2.44
C MET A 1 -35.07 -3.92 3.00
N SER A 2 -35.58 -4.95 3.71
CA SER A 2 -34.77 -6.10 4.15
C SER A 2 -34.09 -6.84 2.99
N GLU A 3 -34.80 -7.11 1.89
CA GLU A 3 -34.23 -7.86 0.75
C GLU A 3 -32.96 -7.25 0.13
N PHE A 4 -32.82 -5.92 0.12
CA PHE A 4 -31.62 -5.28 -0.44
C PHE A 4 -30.44 -5.27 0.54
N LEU A 5 -30.72 -5.29 1.84
CA LEU A 5 -29.69 -5.44 2.86
C LEU A 5 -29.14 -6.88 2.86
N ASP A 6 -29.99 -7.86 2.56
CA ASP A 6 -29.58 -9.25 2.42
C ASP A 6 -28.63 -9.42 1.22
N LEU A 7 -28.95 -8.79 0.08
CA LEU A 7 -28.04 -8.74 -1.09
C LEU A 7 -26.70 -8.05 -0.76
N GLU A 8 -26.73 -6.92 -0.05
CA GLU A 8 -25.51 -6.26 0.39
C GLU A 8 -24.70 -7.17 1.33
N THR A 9 -25.36 -7.91 2.21
CA THR A 9 -24.73 -8.87 3.14
C THR A 9 -24.07 -10.03 2.40
N GLN A 10 -24.74 -10.57 1.38
CA GLN A 10 -24.25 -11.68 0.58
C GLN A 10 -23.10 -11.27 -0.36
N ASP A 11 -23.29 -10.24 -1.18
CA ASP A 11 -22.38 -9.92 -2.29
C ASP A 11 -21.52 -8.66 -2.04
N GLY A 12 -21.76 -7.91 -0.95
CA GLY A 12 -21.06 -6.66 -0.69
C GLY A 12 -21.42 -5.53 -1.65
N ILE A 13 -22.59 -5.63 -2.29
CA ILE A 13 -23.06 -4.72 -3.34
C ILE A 13 -24.28 -3.95 -2.87
N ARG A 14 -24.25 -2.61 -3.03
CA ARG A 14 -25.41 -1.74 -2.85
C ARG A 14 -25.64 -0.87 -4.07
N MET A 15 -26.73 -1.11 -4.77
CA MET A 15 -27.14 -0.33 -5.94
C MET A 15 -27.99 0.87 -5.55
N THR A 16 -27.85 1.97 -6.29
CA THR A 16 -28.80 3.10 -6.27
C THR A 16 -30.16 2.69 -6.83
N TRP A 17 -30.17 1.85 -7.86
CA TRP A 17 -31.36 1.29 -8.51
C TRP A 17 -31.17 -0.22 -8.72
N ASN A 18 -31.98 -1.05 -8.05
CA ASN A 18 -31.97 -2.51 -8.26
C ASN A 18 -32.75 -2.95 -9.50
N VAL A 19 -33.49 -2.03 -10.12
CA VAL A 19 -34.13 -2.20 -11.43
C VAL A 19 -33.56 -1.14 -12.34
N ILE A 20 -32.80 -1.57 -13.35
CA ILE A 20 -32.09 -0.68 -14.26
C ILE A 20 -33.07 -0.12 -15.31
N PRO A 21 -33.01 1.18 -15.66
CA PRO A 21 -33.81 1.75 -16.74
C PRO A 21 -33.56 1.03 -18.07
N GLY A 22 -34.63 0.61 -18.74
CA GLY A 22 -34.54 -0.17 -19.98
C GLY A 22 -34.13 0.64 -21.21
N THR A 23 -34.19 1.97 -21.14
CA THR A 23 -33.81 2.87 -22.24
C THR A 23 -32.85 3.96 -21.78
N LYS A 24 -32.07 4.50 -22.71
CA LYS A 24 -31.17 5.63 -22.46
C LYS A 24 -31.93 6.90 -22.04
N GLN A 25 -33.14 7.10 -22.56
CA GLN A 25 -33.98 8.24 -22.21
C GLN A 25 -34.43 8.15 -20.75
N ASP A 26 -34.92 6.99 -20.31
CA ASP A 26 -35.32 6.78 -18.92
C ASP A 26 -34.13 6.94 -17.96
N ALA A 27 -32.97 6.42 -18.33
CA ALA A 27 -31.74 6.61 -17.57
C ALA A 27 -31.32 8.09 -17.45
N THR A 28 -31.58 8.91 -18.46
CA THR A 28 -31.29 10.36 -18.45
C THR A 28 -32.28 11.13 -17.57
N ASN A 29 -33.50 10.62 -17.44
CA ASN A 29 -34.54 11.19 -16.58
C ASN A 29 -34.34 10.83 -15.09
N CYS A 30 -33.52 9.82 -14.77
CA CYS A 30 -33.17 9.48 -13.40
C CYS A 30 -32.30 10.57 -12.78
N VAL A 31 -32.81 11.24 -11.75
CA VAL A 31 -32.06 12.28 -10.99
C VAL A 31 -30.79 11.71 -10.34
N VAL A 32 -30.86 10.46 -9.87
CA VAL A 32 -29.71 9.72 -9.32
C VAL A 32 -29.20 8.76 -10.40
N PRO A 33 -27.90 8.77 -10.74
CA PRO A 33 -27.35 7.87 -11.74
C PRO A 33 -27.43 6.41 -11.27
N VAL A 34 -27.47 5.47 -12.23
CA VAL A 34 -27.23 4.06 -11.93
C VAL A 34 -25.78 3.90 -11.50
N SER A 35 -25.61 3.55 -10.23
CA SER A 35 -24.31 3.48 -9.54
C SER A 35 -24.34 2.41 -8.47
N VAL A 36 -23.16 1.88 -8.15
CA VAL A 36 -22.95 0.80 -7.19
C VAL A 36 -21.90 1.20 -6.16
N ILE A 37 -22.16 0.86 -4.91
CA ILE A 37 -21.15 0.82 -3.85
C ILE A 37 -20.80 -0.64 -3.66
N TYR A 38 -19.54 -0.97 -3.92
CA TYR A 38 -19.04 -2.33 -3.88
C TYR A 38 -17.92 -2.46 -2.84
N THR A 39 -17.98 -3.50 -2.02
CA THR A 39 -16.98 -3.86 -1.02
C THR A 39 -16.32 -5.18 -1.43
N PRO A 40 -15.24 -5.16 -2.24
CA PRO A 40 -14.66 -6.38 -2.81
C PRO A 40 -14.17 -7.40 -1.78
N LEU A 41 -13.60 -6.92 -0.67
CA LEU A 41 -13.06 -7.75 0.40
C LEU A 41 -13.99 -7.69 1.62
N LYS A 42 -15.30 -7.85 1.40
CA LYS A 42 -16.27 -7.85 2.50
C LYS A 42 -16.05 -9.11 3.36
N PRO A 43 -15.78 -8.97 4.67
CA PRO A 43 -15.59 -10.13 5.53
C PRO A 43 -16.90 -10.89 5.67
N ASN A 44 -16.98 -12.08 5.07
CA ASN A 44 -18.13 -12.98 5.20
C ASN A 44 -17.64 -14.44 5.14
N LEU A 45 -17.77 -15.14 6.28
CA LEU A 45 -17.33 -16.53 6.43
C LEU A 45 -18.12 -17.52 5.56
N SER A 46 -19.23 -17.09 4.97
CA SER A 46 -20.07 -17.91 4.09
C SER A 46 -19.57 -17.93 2.65
N ILE A 47 -18.66 -17.01 2.27
CA ILE A 47 -18.10 -16.97 0.91
C ILE A 47 -17.13 -18.15 0.75
N PRO A 48 -17.35 -19.05 -0.21
CA PRO A 48 -16.48 -20.20 -0.41
C PRO A 48 -15.18 -19.80 -1.10
N VAL A 49 -14.06 -20.35 -0.60
CA VAL A 49 -12.75 -20.26 -1.24
C VAL A 49 -12.50 -21.51 -2.08
N LEU A 50 -12.42 -21.34 -3.39
CA LEU A 50 -12.28 -22.41 -4.37
C LEU A 50 -10.78 -22.74 -4.56
N PRO A 51 -10.33 -24.00 -4.37
CA PRO A 51 -8.91 -24.35 -4.35
C PRO A 51 -8.30 -24.54 -5.75
N TYR A 52 -8.85 -23.88 -6.77
CA TYR A 52 -8.47 -24.04 -8.17
C TYR A 52 -8.57 -22.70 -8.91
N ALA A 53 -8.01 -22.63 -10.12
CA ALA A 53 -8.01 -21.41 -10.92
C ALA A 53 -9.40 -21.14 -11.56
N PRO A 54 -9.78 -19.86 -11.71
CA PRO A 54 -11.05 -19.50 -12.35
C PRO A 54 -11.09 -19.86 -13.84
N LEU A 55 -12.22 -20.39 -14.31
CA LEU A 55 -12.42 -20.64 -15.74
C LEU A 55 -12.80 -19.34 -16.45
N SER A 56 -11.90 -18.83 -17.30
CA SER A 56 -12.10 -17.58 -18.04
C SER A 56 -12.64 -17.81 -19.47
N CYS A 57 -13.51 -16.92 -19.93
CA CYS A 57 -13.98 -16.88 -21.30
C CYS A 57 -12.83 -16.58 -22.26
N ARG A 58 -12.74 -17.32 -23.37
CA ARG A 58 -11.65 -17.18 -24.35
C ARG A 58 -11.64 -15.84 -25.11
N MET A 59 -12.78 -15.13 -25.16
CA MET A 59 -12.92 -13.85 -25.86
C MET A 59 -12.81 -12.66 -24.90
N CYS A 60 -13.76 -12.49 -23.98
CA CYS A 60 -13.83 -11.33 -23.10
C CYS A 60 -13.14 -11.51 -21.74
N ARG A 61 -12.57 -12.68 -21.45
CA ARG A 61 -11.91 -13.02 -20.17
C ARG A 61 -12.81 -13.00 -18.92
N SER A 62 -14.12 -12.75 -19.05
CA SER A 62 -15.07 -12.90 -17.95
C SER A 62 -15.04 -14.31 -17.37
N ILE A 63 -15.20 -14.42 -16.06
CA ILE A 63 -15.13 -15.70 -15.33
C ILE A 63 -16.48 -16.42 -15.41
N LEU A 64 -16.43 -17.76 -15.47
CA LEU A 64 -17.58 -18.64 -15.31
C LEU A 64 -18.33 -18.29 -14.02
N ASN A 65 -19.65 -18.17 -14.10
CA ASN A 65 -20.49 -17.74 -12.99
C ASN A 65 -21.87 -18.38 -13.09
N PRO A 66 -22.71 -18.33 -12.03
CA PRO A 66 -24.01 -19.01 -12.00
C PRO A 66 -24.99 -18.58 -13.09
N PHE A 67 -24.79 -17.42 -13.72
CA PHE A 67 -25.64 -16.90 -14.81
C PHE A 67 -25.22 -17.43 -16.19
N SER A 68 -24.16 -18.23 -16.28
CA SER A 68 -23.70 -18.83 -17.55
C SER A 68 -24.59 -20.00 -17.95
N VAL A 69 -24.96 -20.09 -19.22
CA VAL A 69 -25.77 -21.22 -19.73
C VAL A 69 -24.86 -22.39 -20.04
N VAL A 70 -25.17 -23.57 -19.49
CA VAL A 70 -24.35 -24.78 -19.63
C VAL A 70 -25.06 -25.85 -20.45
N ASP A 71 -24.34 -26.38 -21.44
CA ASP A 71 -24.69 -27.60 -22.16
C ASP A 71 -23.85 -28.76 -21.60
N PHE A 72 -24.49 -29.60 -20.78
CA PHE A 72 -23.83 -30.75 -20.13
C PHE A 72 -23.49 -31.88 -21.10
N VAL A 73 -24.17 -31.97 -22.24
CA VAL A 73 -23.94 -33.04 -23.24
C VAL A 73 -22.74 -32.68 -24.09
N ALA A 74 -22.72 -31.45 -24.64
CA ALA A 74 -21.63 -30.96 -25.45
C ALA A 74 -20.41 -30.51 -24.61
N LYS A 75 -20.56 -30.41 -23.28
CA LYS A 75 -19.56 -29.89 -22.35
C LYS A 75 -19.11 -28.49 -22.76
N ILE A 76 -20.09 -27.62 -23.01
CA ILE A 76 -19.90 -26.23 -23.41
C ILE A 76 -20.61 -25.32 -22.42
N TRP A 77 -20.04 -24.15 -22.16
CA TRP A 77 -20.73 -23.05 -21.48
C TRP A 77 -20.76 -21.80 -22.35
N VAL A 78 -21.83 -21.03 -22.21
CA VAL A 78 -22.05 -19.76 -22.91
C VAL A 78 -21.83 -18.63 -21.93
N CYS A 79 -20.88 -17.74 -22.26
CA CYS A 79 -20.55 -16.59 -21.42
C CYS A 79 -21.73 -15.61 -21.33
N SER A 80 -22.10 -15.20 -20.10
CA SER A 80 -23.21 -14.28 -19.83
C SER A 80 -23.00 -12.85 -20.36
N PHE A 81 -21.76 -12.48 -20.71
CA PHE A 81 -21.42 -11.13 -21.18
C PHE A 81 -21.29 -11.04 -22.70
N CYS A 82 -20.49 -11.90 -23.32
CA CYS A 82 -20.21 -11.85 -24.77
C CYS A 82 -20.90 -12.95 -25.57
N PHE A 83 -21.66 -13.84 -24.93
CA PHE A 83 -22.35 -14.99 -25.54
C PHE A 83 -21.43 -15.98 -26.28
N GLN A 84 -20.11 -15.89 -26.03
CA GLN A 84 -19.14 -16.84 -26.57
C GLN A 84 -19.38 -18.24 -25.99
N ARG A 85 -19.42 -19.24 -26.88
CA ARG A 85 -19.35 -20.66 -26.51
C ARG A 85 -17.91 -21.04 -26.17
N ASN A 86 -17.70 -21.59 -24.98
CA ASN A 86 -16.42 -22.04 -24.45
C ASN A 86 -16.53 -23.53 -24.10
N HIS A 87 -15.50 -24.31 -24.43
CA HIS A 87 -15.43 -25.70 -23.99
C HIS A 87 -14.96 -25.79 -22.55
N PHE A 88 -15.54 -26.70 -21.78
CA PHE A 88 -14.98 -27.04 -20.47
C PHE A 88 -13.62 -27.74 -20.63
N PRO A 89 -12.66 -27.45 -19.72
CA PRO A 89 -11.38 -28.16 -19.69
C PRO A 89 -11.56 -29.60 -19.20
N GLN A 90 -10.54 -30.45 -19.37
CA GLN A 90 -10.64 -31.89 -19.06
C GLN A 90 -11.02 -32.20 -17.61
N HIS A 91 -10.60 -31.37 -16.66
CA HIS A 91 -10.93 -31.57 -15.23
C HIS A 91 -12.42 -31.32 -14.90
N TYR A 92 -13.20 -30.78 -15.84
CA TYR A 92 -14.66 -30.61 -15.74
C TYR A 92 -15.44 -31.71 -16.47
N ASN A 93 -14.79 -32.78 -16.95
CA ASN A 93 -15.46 -33.80 -17.77
C ASN A 93 -16.66 -34.47 -17.07
N SER A 94 -16.62 -34.57 -15.74
CA SER A 94 -17.70 -35.13 -14.91
C SER A 94 -18.84 -34.16 -14.60
N ILE A 95 -18.87 -32.96 -15.19
CA ILE A 95 -19.92 -31.96 -14.95
C ILE A 95 -21.29 -32.49 -15.41
N LEU A 96 -22.28 -32.44 -14.51
CA LEU A 96 -23.66 -32.84 -14.75
C LEU A 96 -24.58 -31.88 -13.98
N GLU A 97 -25.88 -31.91 -14.27
CA GLU A 97 -26.86 -31.07 -13.58
C GLU A 97 -26.89 -31.30 -12.06
N ASN A 98 -26.64 -32.53 -11.61
CA ASN A 98 -26.53 -32.92 -10.21
C ASN A 98 -25.11 -32.86 -9.64
N ASN A 99 -24.11 -32.51 -10.46
CA ASN A 99 -22.70 -32.46 -10.09
C ASN A 99 -22.07 -31.20 -10.68
N LEU A 100 -22.47 -30.06 -10.11
CA LEU A 100 -22.00 -28.75 -10.52
C LEU A 100 -20.71 -28.37 -9.78
N PRO A 101 -19.78 -27.70 -10.47
CA PRO A 101 -18.69 -26.99 -9.82
C PRO A 101 -19.25 -25.84 -8.97
N ALA A 102 -18.49 -25.41 -7.96
CA ALA A 102 -19.00 -24.49 -6.96
C ALA A 102 -19.43 -23.14 -7.55
N GLU A 103 -18.68 -22.60 -8.50
CA GLU A 103 -18.98 -21.33 -9.19
C GLU A 103 -20.25 -21.35 -10.05
N LEU A 104 -20.90 -22.50 -10.21
CA LEU A 104 -22.19 -22.63 -10.90
C LEU A 104 -23.37 -22.82 -9.95
N PHE A 105 -23.14 -22.93 -8.64
CA PHE A 105 -24.26 -22.96 -7.69
C PHE A 105 -24.97 -21.60 -7.66
N PRO A 106 -26.31 -21.56 -7.78
CA PRO A 106 -27.06 -20.30 -7.79
C PRO A 106 -26.84 -19.42 -6.56
N GLN A 107 -26.55 -20.02 -5.40
CA GLN A 107 -26.24 -19.30 -4.16
C GLN A 107 -24.81 -18.72 -4.12
N TYR A 108 -23.90 -19.18 -4.99
CA TYR A 108 -22.49 -18.76 -5.01
C TYR A 108 -22.26 -17.68 -6.07
N THR A 109 -22.97 -16.56 -5.91
CA THR A 109 -22.81 -15.34 -6.71
C THR A 109 -21.49 -14.63 -6.42
N THR A 110 -20.98 -14.78 -5.20
CA THR A 110 -19.67 -14.29 -4.75
C THR A 110 -18.84 -15.47 -4.26
N VAL A 111 -17.65 -15.64 -4.84
CA VAL A 111 -16.69 -16.69 -4.49
C VAL A 111 -15.29 -16.12 -4.53
N GLU A 112 -14.37 -16.71 -3.75
CA GLU A 112 -12.95 -16.41 -3.82
C GLU A 112 -12.21 -17.58 -4.47
N TYR A 113 -11.17 -17.31 -5.25
CA TYR A 113 -10.31 -18.34 -5.81
C TYR A 113 -8.98 -18.30 -5.06
N ALA A 114 -8.55 -19.44 -4.51
CA ALA A 114 -7.25 -19.54 -3.89
C ALA A 114 -6.15 -19.32 -4.93
N SER A 115 -5.06 -18.67 -4.52
CA SER A 115 -3.86 -18.55 -5.33
C SER A 115 -3.32 -19.95 -5.63
N THR A 116 -3.16 -20.26 -6.92
CA THR A 116 -2.58 -21.52 -7.40
C THR A 116 -1.14 -21.30 -7.85
N SER A 117 -0.37 -22.36 -8.08
CA SER A 117 0.97 -22.28 -8.66
C SER A 117 1.02 -21.55 -10.01
N GLU A 118 -0.10 -21.51 -10.75
CA GLU A 118 -0.25 -20.74 -12.00
C GLU A 118 -0.28 -19.23 -11.77
N THR A 119 -0.66 -18.77 -10.57
CA THR A 119 -0.67 -17.34 -10.19
C THR A 119 0.69 -16.82 -9.71
N GLY A 120 1.72 -17.67 -9.68
CA GLY A 120 3.08 -17.33 -9.26
C GLY A 120 3.36 -17.61 -7.78
N PRO A 121 4.62 -17.52 -7.34
CA PRO A 121 4.97 -17.65 -5.93
C PRO A 121 4.34 -16.52 -5.12
N VAL A 122 3.80 -16.84 -3.94
CA VAL A 122 3.33 -15.84 -2.98
C VAL A 122 4.55 -15.07 -2.49
N GLU A 123 4.67 -13.81 -2.91
CA GLU A 123 5.72 -12.93 -2.41
C GLU A 123 5.39 -12.47 -0.98
N PRO A 124 6.37 -12.47 -0.07
CA PRO A 124 6.14 -12.02 1.30
C PRO A 124 5.75 -10.54 1.33
N PRO A 125 4.84 -10.13 2.23
CA PRO A 125 4.52 -8.72 2.39
C PRO A 125 5.75 -7.97 2.91
N VAL A 126 5.92 -6.71 2.48
CA VAL A 126 7.06 -5.89 2.86
C VAL A 126 6.60 -4.71 3.72
N PHE A 127 7.25 -4.51 4.86
CA PHE A 127 7.00 -3.42 5.80
C PHE A 127 8.26 -2.56 5.95
N LEU A 128 8.17 -1.30 5.54
CA LEU A 128 9.27 -0.35 5.65
C LEU A 128 8.91 0.75 6.64
N PHE A 129 9.54 0.73 7.81
CA PHE A 129 9.35 1.74 8.84
C PHE A 129 10.22 2.97 8.52
N VAL A 130 9.59 4.14 8.45
CA VAL A 130 10.25 5.42 8.16
C VAL A 130 9.98 6.36 9.34
N VAL A 131 10.98 6.56 10.19
CA VAL A 131 10.83 7.16 11.51
C VAL A 131 11.50 8.53 11.58
N ASP A 132 10.72 9.55 11.92
CA ASP A 132 11.21 10.90 12.23
C ASP A 132 11.89 10.91 13.61
N THR A 133 13.13 11.37 13.66
CA THR A 133 13.89 11.51 14.91
C THR A 133 13.82 12.91 15.49
N TYR A 134 13.18 13.89 14.83
CA TYR A 134 12.98 15.23 15.37
C TYR A 134 11.70 15.32 16.22
N MET A 135 11.60 14.50 17.26
CA MET A 135 10.49 14.51 18.22
C MET A 135 11.01 14.82 19.63
N ILE A 136 10.10 15.15 20.57
CA ILE A 136 10.49 15.28 21.98
C ILE A 136 10.79 13.89 22.57
N GLU A 137 11.63 13.82 23.60
CA GLU A 137 12.09 12.53 24.14
C GLU A 137 10.94 11.65 24.64
N GLU A 138 9.90 12.26 25.22
CA GLU A 138 8.68 11.56 25.66
C GLU A 138 7.95 10.89 24.48
N GLU A 139 7.75 11.63 23.37
CA GLU A 139 7.14 11.09 22.14
C GLU A 139 7.97 9.99 21.51
N ILE A 140 9.31 10.13 21.50
CA ILE A 140 10.21 9.07 21.04
C ILE A 140 10.04 7.83 21.92
N GLY A 141 9.91 8.00 23.24
CA GLY A 141 9.64 6.91 24.18
C GLY A 141 8.36 6.14 23.83
N TYR A 142 7.24 6.86 23.63
CA TYR A 142 5.98 6.24 23.20
C TYR A 142 6.10 5.56 21.82
N LEU A 143 6.81 6.19 20.89
CA LEU A 143 7.03 5.65 19.55
C LEU A 143 7.84 4.35 19.59
N LYS A 144 8.89 4.26 20.42
CA LYS A 144 9.67 3.03 20.61
C LYS A 144 8.77 1.87 21.07
N SER A 145 7.93 2.11 22.08
CA SER A 145 7.00 1.09 22.57
C SER A 145 5.99 0.67 21.51
N ALA A 146 5.45 1.62 20.74
CA ALA A 146 4.52 1.32 19.65
C ALA A 146 5.16 0.54 18.50
N LEU A 147 6.41 0.88 18.14
CA LEU A 147 7.16 0.18 17.10
C LEU A 147 7.51 -1.26 17.52
N ALA A 148 7.95 -1.45 18.77
CA ALA A 148 8.22 -2.79 19.31
C ALA A 148 6.96 -3.68 19.25
N GLN A 149 5.81 -3.15 19.69
CA GLN A 149 4.53 -3.87 19.59
C GLN A 149 4.12 -4.15 18.14
N ALA A 150 4.34 -3.20 17.22
CA ALA A 150 4.01 -3.39 15.81
C ALA A 150 4.83 -4.51 15.17
N ILE A 151 6.10 -4.67 15.56
CA ILE A 151 6.99 -5.72 15.06
C ILE A 151 6.55 -7.11 15.53
N GLU A 152 6.11 -7.25 16.78
CA GLU A 152 5.57 -8.52 17.30
C GLU A 152 4.32 -9.01 16.54
N LEU A 153 3.59 -8.09 15.90
CA LEU A 153 2.39 -8.42 15.12
C LEU A 153 2.70 -8.79 13.65
N LEU A 154 3.95 -8.65 13.21
CA LEU A 154 4.33 -8.96 11.84
C LEU A 154 4.44 -10.47 11.62
N PRO A 155 4.00 -10.99 10.45
CA PRO A 155 4.28 -12.38 10.09
C PRO A 155 5.79 -12.63 9.98
N ASP A 156 6.27 -13.77 10.45
CA ASP A 156 7.70 -14.15 10.50
C ASP A 156 8.45 -14.01 9.16
N GLN A 157 7.75 -14.25 8.06
CA GLN A 157 8.28 -14.23 6.70
C GLN A 157 8.14 -12.87 6.00
N SER A 158 7.51 -11.89 6.64
CA SER A 158 7.38 -10.55 6.08
C SER A 158 8.75 -9.87 6.04
N LEU A 159 9.05 -9.19 4.93
CA LEU A 159 10.31 -8.46 4.81
C LEU A 159 10.21 -7.12 5.53
N VAL A 160 11.15 -6.84 6.41
CA VAL A 160 11.19 -5.61 7.20
C VAL A 160 12.41 -4.78 6.81
N GLY A 161 12.20 -3.48 6.65
CA GLY A 161 13.26 -2.50 6.52
C GLY A 161 13.05 -1.33 7.48
N PHE A 162 14.12 -0.62 7.78
CA PHE A 162 14.10 0.49 8.74
C PHE A 162 14.88 1.70 8.22
N ILE A 163 14.23 2.86 8.24
CA ILE A 163 14.78 4.16 7.84
C ILE A 163 14.50 5.15 8.96
N THR A 164 15.52 5.87 9.41
CA THR A 164 15.34 7.03 10.29
C THR A 164 15.64 8.30 9.52
N PHE A 165 14.98 9.40 9.86
CA PHE A 165 15.27 10.68 9.23
C PHE A 165 15.11 11.86 10.19
N GLY A 166 15.90 12.90 9.93
CA GLY A 166 15.84 14.20 10.57
C GLY A 166 16.32 15.24 9.57
N THR A 167 17.51 15.81 9.81
CA THR A 167 18.22 16.64 8.80
C THR A 167 18.72 15.79 7.63
N TYR A 168 19.05 14.53 7.92
CA TYR A 168 19.52 13.54 6.95
C TYR A 168 18.59 12.32 6.97
N VAL A 169 18.59 11.55 5.89
CA VAL A 169 17.91 10.26 5.81
C VAL A 169 18.94 9.16 6.04
N GLN A 170 18.69 8.25 6.96
CA GLN A 170 19.55 7.13 7.29
C GLN A 170 18.82 5.82 6.99
N VAL A 171 19.36 5.04 6.04
CA VAL A 171 18.85 3.71 5.71
C VAL A 171 19.67 2.68 6.45
N HIS A 172 19.04 1.90 7.33
CA HIS A 172 19.72 0.95 8.20
C HIS A 172 19.94 -0.39 7.50
N GLU A 173 21.16 -0.92 7.61
CA GLU A 173 21.52 -2.26 7.16
C GLU A 173 21.24 -3.24 8.30
N LEU A 174 20.14 -3.99 8.18
CA LEU A 174 19.68 -4.93 9.20
C LEU A 174 20.39 -6.30 9.10
N GLY A 175 20.96 -6.62 7.94
CA GLY A 175 21.56 -7.94 7.67
C GLY A 175 22.90 -8.21 8.34
N PHE A 176 23.47 -7.22 9.04
CA PHE A 176 24.76 -7.35 9.73
C PHE A 176 24.62 -7.04 11.23
N GLY A 177 24.22 -8.04 12.01
CA GLY A 177 23.94 -7.86 13.44
C GLY A 177 25.14 -7.58 14.36
N PHE A 178 26.38 -7.71 13.87
CA PHE A 178 27.58 -7.44 14.68
C PHE A 178 27.93 -5.95 14.78
N LEU A 179 27.54 -5.14 13.78
CA LEU A 179 27.84 -3.71 13.75
C LEU A 179 26.70 -2.96 13.07
N PRO A 180 26.02 -2.03 13.76
CA PRO A 180 24.99 -1.22 13.13
C PRO A 180 25.64 -0.37 12.04
N LYS A 181 25.17 -0.52 10.80
CA LYS A 181 25.62 0.24 9.66
C LYS A 181 24.44 0.92 9.01
N SER A 182 24.60 2.19 8.67
CA SER A 182 23.56 2.99 8.03
C SER A 182 24.13 3.79 6.86
N TYR A 183 23.34 3.94 5.80
CA TYR A 183 23.66 4.76 4.64
C TYR A 183 22.96 6.11 4.76
N VAL A 184 23.73 7.20 4.68
CA VAL A 184 23.24 8.55 4.96
C VAL A 184 23.08 9.34 3.66
N PHE A 185 21.86 9.81 3.41
CA PHE A 185 21.51 10.68 2.28
C PHE A 185 21.20 12.10 2.77
N LYS A 186 21.58 13.09 1.96
CA LYS A 186 21.38 14.49 2.28
C LYS A 186 19.92 14.91 2.06
N GLY A 187 19.24 15.35 3.12
CA GLY A 187 17.83 15.76 3.08
C GLY A 187 17.50 16.98 2.22
N THR A 188 18.51 17.77 1.81
CA THR A 188 18.29 18.97 0.95
C THR A 188 18.01 18.63 -0.52
N LYS A 189 18.42 17.45 -0.98
CA LYS A 189 18.43 17.10 -2.40
C LYS A 189 17.59 15.87 -2.64
N GLU A 190 16.88 15.87 -3.77
CA GLU A 190 16.22 14.67 -4.26
C GLU A 190 17.28 13.60 -4.57
N VAL A 191 16.99 12.36 -4.18
CA VAL A 191 17.89 11.22 -4.35
C VAL A 191 17.33 10.35 -5.46
N THR A 192 18.11 10.12 -6.52
CA THR A 192 17.65 9.28 -7.64
C THR A 192 17.86 7.79 -7.35
N GLN A 193 17.10 6.92 -8.02
CA GLN A 193 17.27 5.46 -7.91
C GLN A 193 18.71 5.02 -8.23
N GLU A 194 19.37 5.67 -9.20
CA GLU A 194 20.76 5.36 -9.54
C GLU A 194 21.74 5.70 -8.42
N GLN A 195 21.52 6.82 -7.73
CA GLN A 195 22.32 7.22 -6.57
C GLN A 195 22.16 6.24 -5.41
N ILE A 196 20.94 5.72 -5.20
CA ILE A 196 20.68 4.68 -4.20
C ILE A 196 21.45 3.40 -4.54
N LEU A 197 21.34 2.94 -5.79
CA LEU A 197 22.04 1.73 -6.27
C LEU A 197 23.56 1.83 -6.10
N ASP A 198 24.14 2.99 -6.42
CA ASP A 198 25.57 3.26 -6.33
C ASP A 198 26.03 3.41 -4.86
N GLN A 199 25.40 4.30 -4.10
CA GLN A 199 25.81 4.59 -2.71
C GLN A 199 25.57 3.40 -1.76
N MET A 200 24.49 2.65 -1.96
CA MET A 200 24.22 1.42 -1.19
C MET A 200 25.01 0.20 -1.70
N SER A 201 25.84 0.39 -2.74
CA SER A 201 26.76 -0.62 -3.27
C SER A 201 26.06 -1.89 -3.77
N PHE A 202 24.88 -1.76 -4.39
CA PHE A 202 24.15 -2.91 -4.94
C PHE A 202 24.92 -3.66 -6.03
N PHE A 203 25.83 -2.96 -6.74
CA PHE A 203 26.67 -3.50 -7.81
C PHE A 203 28.16 -3.59 -7.46
N ALA A 204 28.54 -3.52 -6.18
CA ALA A 204 29.95 -3.62 -5.80
C ALA A 204 30.57 -4.93 -6.33
N GLY A 205 31.48 -4.80 -7.29
CA GLY A 205 32.17 -5.92 -7.94
C GLY A 205 31.44 -6.57 -9.13
N LYS A 206 30.31 -6.05 -9.61
CA LYS A 206 29.57 -6.55 -10.79
C LYS A 206 29.32 -5.45 -11.82
N THR A 207 29.37 -5.78 -13.11
CA THR A 207 29.08 -4.84 -14.19
C THR A 207 27.61 -4.43 -14.17
N LYS A 208 27.32 -3.13 -14.00
CA LYS A 208 25.97 -2.56 -14.13
C LYS A 208 25.40 -2.90 -15.52
N PRO A 209 24.19 -3.47 -15.63
CA PRO A 209 23.59 -3.78 -16.92
C PRO A 209 23.38 -2.48 -17.73
N THR A 210 23.76 -2.50 -19.01
CA THR A 210 24.00 -1.29 -19.82
C THR A 210 22.74 -0.62 -20.38
N SER A 211 21.53 -1.18 -20.24
CA SER A 211 20.33 -0.60 -20.86
C SER A 211 18.97 -1.07 -20.30
N CYS A 212 18.91 -1.70 -19.13
CA CYS A 212 17.64 -2.19 -18.58
C CYS A 212 17.23 -1.42 -17.33
N VAL A 213 15.92 -1.24 -17.13
CA VAL A 213 15.36 -0.81 -15.85
C VAL A 213 15.76 -1.89 -14.83
N ILE A 214 16.51 -1.49 -13.81
CA ILE A 214 17.00 -2.42 -12.78
C ILE A 214 15.94 -2.48 -11.70
N ALA A 215 15.21 -3.58 -11.65
CA ALA A 215 14.18 -3.81 -10.65
C ALA A 215 14.23 -5.27 -10.13
N GLY A 216 14.67 -5.43 -8.89
CA GLY A 216 14.66 -6.69 -8.17
C GLY A 216 15.69 -7.71 -8.64
N ALA A 217 15.59 -8.90 -8.05
CA ALA A 217 16.56 -9.98 -8.28
C ALA A 217 16.57 -10.51 -9.73
N ARG A 218 15.44 -10.39 -10.44
CA ARG A 218 15.29 -10.84 -11.84
C ARG A 218 16.05 -9.95 -12.82
N ASP A 219 16.27 -8.68 -12.49
CA ASP A 219 16.93 -7.68 -13.34
C ASP A 219 18.40 -7.44 -12.95
N GLY A 220 19.02 -8.40 -12.23
CA GLY A 220 20.47 -8.45 -12.00
C GLY A 220 20.95 -8.02 -10.61
N LEU A 221 20.05 -7.70 -9.68
CA LEU A 221 20.43 -7.51 -8.27
C LEU A 221 20.62 -8.86 -7.57
N SER A 222 21.66 -9.00 -6.75
CA SER A 222 21.79 -10.18 -5.89
C SER A 222 20.72 -10.18 -4.81
N ALA A 223 20.12 -11.34 -4.55
CA ALA A 223 19.25 -11.54 -3.39
C ALA A 223 19.96 -11.18 -2.09
N GLU A 224 21.26 -11.47 -1.99
CA GLU A 224 22.09 -11.10 -0.84
C GLU A 224 22.22 -9.57 -0.71
N SER A 225 22.28 -8.83 -1.83
CA SER A 225 22.37 -7.37 -1.80
C SER A 225 21.09 -6.73 -1.26
N ILE A 226 19.93 -7.33 -1.57
CA ILE A 226 18.60 -6.90 -1.10
C ILE A 226 18.41 -7.28 0.37
N ALA A 227 18.80 -8.51 0.74
CA ALA A 227 18.73 -9.06 2.09
C ALA A 227 19.63 -8.34 3.11
N ARG A 228 20.37 -7.30 2.70
CA ARG A 228 21.05 -6.38 3.63
C ARG A 228 20.09 -5.37 4.25
N PHE A 229 19.08 -4.95 3.50
CA PHE A 229 18.16 -3.87 3.87
C PHE A 229 16.74 -4.35 4.16
N LEU A 230 16.32 -5.44 3.52
CA LEU A 230 15.01 -6.04 3.68
C LEU A 230 15.18 -7.51 4.08
N LEU A 231 14.94 -7.83 5.35
CA LEU A 231 15.07 -9.19 5.88
C LEU A 231 13.73 -9.71 6.42
N PRO A 232 13.52 -11.04 6.45
CA PRO A 232 12.41 -11.62 7.20
C PRO A 232 12.38 -11.10 8.64
N ALA A 233 11.19 -10.78 9.16
CA ALA A 233 11.00 -10.30 10.52
C ALA A 233 11.67 -11.21 11.56
N SER A 234 11.55 -12.53 11.36
CA SER A 234 12.18 -13.56 12.20
C SER A 234 13.72 -13.53 12.21
N GLU A 235 14.37 -13.01 11.17
CA GLU A 235 15.83 -12.97 11.06
C GLU A 235 16.44 -11.67 11.61
N CYS A 236 15.69 -10.58 11.58
CA CYS A 236 16.17 -9.26 11.98
C CYS A 236 15.62 -8.75 13.32
N GLU A 237 14.76 -9.52 14.01
CA GLU A 237 14.08 -9.12 15.26
C GLU A 237 15.02 -8.50 16.29
N PHE A 238 16.15 -9.17 16.60
CA PHE A 238 17.10 -8.67 17.59
C PHE A 238 17.78 -7.35 17.17
N VAL A 239 18.21 -7.27 15.91
CA VAL A 239 18.89 -6.07 15.37
C VAL A 239 17.90 -4.91 15.32
N LEU A 240 16.67 -5.17 14.87
CA LEU A 240 15.63 -4.16 14.76
C LEU A 240 15.21 -3.61 16.13
N ASN A 241 15.03 -4.48 17.13
CA ASN A 241 14.75 -4.04 18.50
C ASN A 241 15.91 -3.21 19.08
N SER A 242 17.16 -3.62 18.83
CA SER A 242 18.34 -2.84 19.25
C SER A 242 18.36 -1.45 18.61
N VAL A 243 18.10 -1.35 17.30
CA VAL A 243 18.01 -0.06 16.59
C VAL A 243 16.88 0.81 17.16
N ILE A 244 15.74 0.22 17.49
CA ILE A 244 14.60 0.94 18.09
C ILE A 244 14.93 1.44 19.49
N GLU A 245 15.53 0.61 20.34
CA GLU A 245 15.96 1.00 21.67
C GLU A 245 17.00 2.13 21.63
N GLU A 246 17.88 2.12 20.64
CA GLU A 246 18.91 3.14 20.41
C GLU A 246 18.38 4.43 19.72
N LEU A 247 17.11 4.49 19.30
CA LEU A 247 16.56 5.71 18.69
C LEU A 247 16.72 6.90 19.64
N GLN A 248 17.28 7.98 19.11
CA GLN A 248 17.48 9.23 19.83
C GLN A 248 17.03 10.40 18.98
N LYS A 249 16.79 11.52 19.64
CA LYS A 249 16.50 12.77 18.96
C LYS A 249 17.67 13.17 18.06
N ASP A 250 17.38 13.71 16.87
CA ASP A 250 18.44 14.26 16.01
C ASP A 250 19.23 15.34 16.78
N HIS A 251 20.55 15.16 16.83
CA HIS A 251 21.49 15.99 17.59
C HIS A 251 21.84 17.30 16.88
N TRP A 252 21.37 17.50 15.65
CA TRP A 252 21.61 18.74 14.92
C TRP A 252 20.97 19.95 15.61
N PRO A 253 21.76 20.99 15.98
CA PRO A 253 21.25 22.14 16.71
C PRO A 253 20.18 22.89 15.92
N VAL A 254 19.07 23.19 16.60
CA VAL A 254 17.97 23.97 16.07
C VAL A 254 18.03 25.38 16.67
N PRO A 255 18.19 26.44 15.86
CA PRO A 255 18.11 27.82 16.35
C PRO A 255 16.76 28.11 17.01
N ALA A 256 16.73 28.95 18.05
CA ALA A 256 15.53 29.22 18.85
C ALA A 256 14.35 29.81 18.06
N ASP A 257 14.63 30.46 16.93
CA ASP A 257 13.66 31.09 16.03
C ASP A 257 13.26 30.19 14.85
N LYS A 258 13.79 28.97 14.78
CA LYS A 258 13.58 28.06 13.64
C LYS A 258 12.98 26.73 14.09
N ARG A 259 12.24 26.12 13.16
CA ARG A 259 11.84 24.72 13.28
C ARG A 259 13.03 23.82 12.94
N SER A 260 13.00 22.60 13.48
CA SER A 260 13.93 21.53 13.12
C SER A 260 13.97 21.30 11.61
N SER A 261 15.13 20.96 11.07
CA SER A 261 15.30 20.58 9.67
C SER A 261 14.76 19.16 9.45
N ARG A 262 13.61 19.03 8.79
CA ARG A 262 12.96 17.75 8.54
C ARG A 262 12.85 17.52 7.04
N CYS A 263 13.49 16.47 6.56
CA CYS A 263 13.50 16.09 5.16
C CYS A 263 12.52 14.94 4.83
N THR A 264 11.28 15.03 5.33
CA THR A 264 10.26 13.97 5.18
C THR A 264 10.05 13.56 3.72
N GLY A 265 10.04 14.51 2.78
CA GLY A 265 9.88 14.21 1.36
C GLY A 265 11.03 13.38 0.79
N VAL A 266 12.27 13.67 1.18
CA VAL A 266 13.43 12.85 0.76
C VAL A 266 13.38 11.47 1.41
N ALA A 267 12.98 11.38 2.68
CA ALA A 267 12.87 10.09 3.37
C ALA A 267 11.86 9.15 2.69
N LEU A 268 10.69 9.68 2.32
CA LEU A 268 9.67 8.92 1.58
C LEU A 268 10.14 8.55 0.18
N SER A 269 10.80 9.47 -0.53
CA SER A 269 11.36 9.21 -1.87
C SER A 269 12.43 8.12 -1.86
N VAL A 270 13.32 8.14 -0.87
CA VAL A 270 14.34 7.10 -0.66
C VAL A 270 13.67 5.77 -0.32
N ALA A 271 12.66 5.76 0.55
CA ALA A 271 11.90 4.56 0.91
C ALA A 271 11.19 3.93 -0.31
N ALA A 272 10.48 4.74 -1.09
CA ALA A 272 9.79 4.30 -2.30
C ALA A 272 10.77 3.80 -3.37
N SER A 273 11.90 4.49 -3.54
CA SER A 273 12.95 4.10 -4.49
C SER A 273 13.65 2.81 -4.07
N LEU A 274 13.93 2.62 -2.78
CA LEU A 274 14.53 1.39 -2.25
C LEU A 274 13.62 0.18 -2.53
N LEU A 275 12.32 0.31 -2.24
CA LEU A 275 11.34 -0.75 -2.51
C LEU A 275 11.17 -1.02 -4.02
N GLY A 276 11.09 0.04 -4.84
CA GLY A 276 10.99 -0.09 -6.29
C GLY A 276 12.19 -0.81 -6.91
N VAL A 277 13.38 -0.62 -6.32
CA VAL A 277 14.62 -1.30 -6.73
C VAL A 277 14.69 -2.73 -6.18
N CYS A 278 14.26 -2.98 -4.94
CA CYS A 278 14.47 -4.29 -4.30
C CYS A 278 13.37 -5.31 -4.59
N VAL A 279 12.10 -4.88 -4.58
CA VAL A 279 10.91 -5.74 -4.58
C VAL A 279 9.83 -5.22 -5.54
N PRO A 280 10.12 -5.13 -6.85
CA PRO A 280 9.17 -4.61 -7.82
C PRO A 280 7.98 -5.57 -8.00
N GLY A 281 6.77 -5.04 -7.85
CA GLY A 281 5.54 -5.82 -8.01
C GLY A 281 5.06 -6.53 -6.76
N SER A 282 5.85 -6.52 -5.67
CA SER A 282 5.43 -7.03 -4.36
C SER A 282 4.54 -6.03 -3.62
N GLY A 283 3.61 -6.55 -2.81
CA GLY A 283 2.83 -5.74 -1.89
C GLY A 283 3.70 -5.17 -0.76
N ALA A 284 3.99 -3.88 -0.80
CA ALA A 284 4.79 -3.19 0.21
C ALA A 284 4.04 -2.06 0.90
N ARG A 285 4.30 -1.86 2.19
CA ARG A 285 3.72 -0.82 3.03
C ARG A 285 4.82 0.03 3.67
N ILE A 286 4.90 1.29 3.25
CA ILE A 286 5.72 2.31 3.91
C ILE A 286 4.93 2.85 5.09
N MET A 287 5.43 2.66 6.31
CA MET A 287 4.85 3.19 7.55
C MET A 287 5.67 4.38 8.00
N ALA A 288 5.20 5.59 7.69
CA ALA A 288 5.88 6.82 8.04
C ALA A 288 5.37 7.38 9.38
N PHE A 289 6.27 7.56 10.33
CA PHE A 289 6.00 8.16 11.63
C PHE A 289 6.63 9.54 11.63
N VAL A 290 5.79 10.57 11.59
CA VAL A 290 6.21 11.96 11.35
C VAL A 290 5.72 12.82 12.50
N GLY A 291 6.62 13.52 13.19
CA GLY A 291 6.27 14.35 14.35
C GLY A 291 6.04 15.83 14.03
N GLY A 292 5.90 16.20 12.76
CA GLY A 292 5.90 17.60 12.33
C GLY A 292 6.09 17.80 10.82
N PRO A 293 5.93 19.03 10.32
CA PRO A 293 5.96 19.30 8.89
C PRO A 293 7.37 19.13 8.29
N SER A 294 7.43 18.76 7.01
CA SER A 294 8.65 18.81 6.21
C SER A 294 9.12 20.25 6.06
N THR A 295 10.35 20.57 6.47
CA THR A 295 10.91 21.93 6.44
C THR A 295 12.08 22.07 5.48
N GLU A 296 12.64 20.96 5.00
CA GLU A 296 13.81 20.94 4.13
C GLU A 296 13.62 19.96 2.96
N GLY A 297 14.21 20.31 1.81
CA GLY A 297 14.22 19.47 0.62
C GLY A 297 12.92 19.50 -0.21
N PRO A 298 12.83 18.61 -1.21
CA PRO A 298 11.60 18.37 -1.96
C PRO A 298 10.42 18.04 -1.04
N GLY A 299 9.28 18.66 -1.29
CA GLY A 299 8.10 18.52 -0.41
C GLY A 299 8.18 19.33 0.89
N SER A 300 9.11 20.30 0.99
CA SER A 300 9.10 21.27 2.10
C SER A 300 7.82 22.10 2.10
N VAL A 301 7.22 22.24 3.28
CA VAL A 301 6.01 23.02 3.51
C VAL A 301 6.42 24.46 3.81
N SER A 302 5.86 25.41 3.06
CA SER A 302 6.11 26.83 3.29
C SER A 302 5.72 27.24 4.71
N LEU A 303 6.68 27.80 5.45
CA LEU A 303 6.51 28.21 6.84
C LEU A 303 5.35 29.21 7.00
N SER A 304 5.22 30.15 6.06
CA SER A 304 4.17 31.17 6.08
C SER A 304 2.79 30.59 5.81
N ALA A 305 2.69 29.64 4.86
CA ALA A 305 1.44 28.96 4.56
C ALA A 305 0.99 28.08 5.74
N PHE A 306 1.92 27.33 6.33
CA PHE A 306 1.64 26.53 7.52
C PHE A 306 1.22 27.41 8.71
N ALA A 307 1.94 28.50 8.98
CA ALA A 307 1.60 29.40 10.09
C ALA A 307 0.22 30.05 9.91
N PHE A 308 -0.12 30.46 8.68
CA PHE A 308 -1.44 31.02 8.37
C PHE A 308 -2.56 29.99 8.61
N LEU A 309 -2.44 28.79 8.02
CA LEU A 309 -3.44 27.74 8.16
C LEU A 309 -3.56 27.24 9.61
N PHE A 310 -2.44 27.11 10.31
CA PHE A 310 -2.43 26.72 11.71
C PHE A 310 -3.10 27.79 12.59
N SER A 311 -2.83 29.07 12.33
CA SER A 311 -3.49 30.17 13.04
C SER A 311 -5.01 30.14 12.83
N GLU A 312 -5.48 29.96 11.60
CA GLU A 312 -6.90 29.84 11.28
C GLU A 312 -7.54 28.61 11.95
N LEU A 313 -6.85 27.45 11.93
CA LEU A 313 -7.31 26.24 12.59
C LEU A 313 -7.45 26.43 14.11
N VAL A 314 -6.45 27.05 14.74
CA VAL A 314 -6.48 27.34 16.18
C VAL A 314 -7.58 28.34 16.51
N GLN A 315 -7.70 29.43 15.77
CA GLN A 315 -8.75 30.42 15.98
C GLN A 315 -10.14 29.79 15.81
N TYR A 316 -10.34 29.00 14.76
CA TYR A 316 -11.60 28.28 14.54
C TYR A 316 -11.96 27.40 15.73
N ASN A 317 -11.04 26.55 16.19
CA ASN A 317 -11.32 25.66 17.32
C ASN A 317 -11.49 26.44 18.63
N GLN A 318 -10.74 27.52 18.85
CA GLN A 318 -10.86 28.36 20.03
C GLN A 318 -12.24 29.05 20.12
N THR A 319 -12.86 29.40 18.99
CA THR A 319 -14.23 29.95 18.99
C THR A 319 -15.32 28.92 19.33
N GLN A 320 -14.99 27.63 19.25
CA GLN A 320 -15.94 26.52 19.39
C GLN A 320 -15.81 25.77 20.71
N VAL A 321 -14.92 26.24 21.61
CA VAL A 321 -14.58 25.52 22.83
C VAL A 321 -14.44 26.49 24.00
N ASP A 322 -15.04 26.13 25.13
CA ASP A 322 -15.02 26.94 26.36
C ASP A 322 -13.87 26.58 27.33
N ASN A 323 -13.18 25.45 27.12
CA ASN A 323 -12.11 24.96 27.99
C ASN A 323 -10.83 24.57 27.21
N ILE A 324 -9.68 24.62 27.89
CA ILE A 324 -8.37 24.37 27.26
C ILE A 324 -8.19 22.89 26.88
N THR A 325 -8.66 21.96 27.71
CA THR A 325 -8.47 20.51 27.50
C THR A 325 -9.22 19.99 26.27
N GLU A 326 -10.41 20.50 26.00
CA GLU A 326 -11.21 20.19 24.80
C GLU A 326 -10.63 20.88 23.56
N LEU A 327 -9.98 22.03 23.72
CA LEU A 327 -9.25 22.68 22.63
C LEU A 327 -8.05 21.84 22.23
N GLU A 328 -7.26 21.35 23.20
CA GLU A 328 -6.15 20.43 22.98
C GLU A 328 -6.63 19.16 22.25
N ARG A 329 -7.69 18.51 22.76
CA ARG A 329 -8.26 17.31 22.15
C ARG A 329 -8.72 17.54 20.70
N ARG A 330 -9.38 18.66 20.41
CA ARG A 330 -9.82 18.97 19.04
C ARG A 330 -8.68 19.31 18.09
N LEU A 331 -7.64 19.98 18.58
CA LEU A 331 -6.45 20.24 17.79
C LEU A 331 -5.67 18.96 17.50
N GLU A 332 -5.63 18.03 18.45
CA GLU A 332 -5.07 16.68 18.26
C GLU A 332 -5.85 15.90 17.18
N ASP A 333 -7.17 15.81 17.31
CA ASP A 333 -8.05 15.14 16.34
C ASP A 333 -7.88 15.74 14.92
N ALA A 334 -7.87 17.07 14.81
CA ALA A 334 -7.68 17.78 13.55
C ALA A 334 -6.26 17.58 12.98
N GLY A 335 -5.24 17.64 13.84
CA GLY A 335 -3.84 17.42 13.47
C GLY A 335 -3.61 16.02 12.93
N TYR A 336 -4.18 15.00 13.57
CA TYR A 336 -4.13 13.62 13.11
C TYR A 336 -4.73 13.46 11.70
N ALA A 337 -5.92 14.02 11.47
CA ALA A 337 -6.60 13.97 10.17
C ALA A 337 -5.81 14.69 9.06
N VAL A 338 -5.20 15.84 9.37
CA VAL A 338 -4.33 16.57 8.44
C VAL A 338 -3.08 15.76 8.12
N GLY A 339 -2.42 15.18 9.13
CA GLY A 339 -1.25 14.33 8.96
C GLY A 339 -1.50 13.15 8.03
N ALA A 340 -2.61 12.44 8.24
CA ALA A 340 -3.02 11.31 7.38
C ALA A 340 -3.22 11.73 5.91
N ARG A 341 -3.91 12.85 5.66
CA ARG A 341 -4.19 13.34 4.29
C ARG A 341 -2.96 13.92 3.60
N VAL A 342 -2.09 14.61 4.33
CA VAL A 342 -0.84 15.16 3.76
C VAL A 342 0.09 14.03 3.35
N LEU A 343 0.17 12.96 4.15
CA LEU A 343 0.93 11.76 3.79
C LEU A 343 0.40 11.12 2.51
N GLU A 344 -0.92 10.95 2.38
CA GLU A 344 -1.54 10.44 1.15
C GLU A 344 -1.22 11.30 -0.08
N LEU A 345 -1.27 12.63 0.07
CA LEU A 345 -0.95 13.57 -1.01
C LEU A 345 0.52 13.52 -1.41
N LEU A 346 1.46 13.49 -0.45
CA LEU A 346 2.89 13.38 -0.72
C LEU A 346 3.21 12.09 -1.49
N CYS A 347 2.63 10.96 -1.06
CA CYS A 347 2.75 9.68 -1.76
C CYS A 347 2.10 9.69 -3.16
N HIS A 348 1.02 10.45 -3.37
CA HIS A 348 0.38 10.59 -4.69
C HIS A 348 1.19 11.48 -5.64
N THR A 349 1.77 12.58 -5.16
CA THR A 349 2.61 13.46 -5.98
C THR A 349 3.87 12.77 -6.50
N GLU A 350 4.47 11.85 -5.74
CA GLU A 350 5.58 11.02 -6.23
C GLU A 350 5.17 10.10 -7.39
N LYS A 351 3.94 9.55 -7.36
CA LYS A 351 3.40 8.72 -8.46
C LYS A 351 3.15 9.52 -9.74
N GLU A 352 2.72 10.78 -9.64
CA GLU A 352 2.52 11.64 -10.81
C GLU A 352 3.85 12.01 -11.50
N THR A 353 4.91 12.28 -10.73
CA THR A 353 6.24 12.54 -11.29
C THR A 353 6.77 11.34 -12.09
N GLN A 354 6.52 10.11 -11.62
CA GLN A 354 6.83 8.88 -12.38
C GLN A 354 5.94 8.67 -13.63
N ARG A 355 4.65 9.05 -13.57
CA ARG A 355 3.74 8.95 -14.73
C ARG A 355 4.04 9.99 -15.81
N ARG A 356 4.46 11.20 -15.44
CA ARG A 356 4.83 12.25 -16.40
C ARG A 356 6.05 11.88 -17.25
N GLY A 357 6.99 11.11 -16.70
CA GLY A 357 8.13 10.58 -17.45
C GLY A 357 7.79 9.49 -18.49
N ARG A 358 6.58 8.91 -18.47
CA ARG A 358 6.13 7.90 -19.45
C ARG A 358 5.24 8.44 -20.57
N LEU A 359 4.77 9.68 -20.46
CA LEU A 359 3.85 10.29 -21.44
C LEU A 359 4.54 11.16 -22.50
N GLN A 360 5.88 11.25 -22.47
CA GLN A 360 6.65 11.93 -23.52
C GLN A 360 7.19 10.98 -24.61
N ASP A 361 6.99 9.67 -24.46
CA ASP A 361 7.39 8.64 -25.43
C ASP A 361 6.18 7.81 -25.92
N LEU A 362 5.12 8.48 -26.37
CA LEU A 362 4.04 7.90 -27.19
C LEU A 362 3.64 8.83 -28.33
#